data_AF-A0A7L4CYF5-F1
#
_entry.id   AF-A0A7L4CYF5-F1
#
_cell.length_a   1.000
_cell.length_b   1.000
_cell.length_c   1.000
_cell.angle_alpha   90.00
_cell.angle_beta   90.00
_cell.angle_gamma   90.00
#
_symmetry.space_group_name_H-M   'P 1'
#
loop_
_entity.id
_entity.type
_entity.pdbx_description
1 polymer ?
#
loop_
_entity_poly.entity_id
_entity_poly.type
_entity_poly.pdbx_seq_one_letter_code
_entity_poly.pdbx_strand_id
1 'polypeptide(L)'
;RFEKRIYIPLPEDHARAAMFRLHLGSTPNLLTESDYRELGKRTDGYSGADISIIVRDALMQPVRKVQSATHFKKVKGPSVTNPNTMVDLFTPCSPCDPEAVEMTWMEVPGDKLLEPQVSM
;
A
#
# COMPACT_ATOMS: atom_id res chain seq x y z
N ARG A 1 24.20 8.21 -36.91
CA ARG A 1 23.14 7.38 -37.55
C ARG A 1 23.11 6.06 -36.79
N PHE A 2 21.97 5.64 -36.23
CA PHE A 2 21.89 4.34 -35.55
C PHE A 2 21.83 3.21 -36.56
N GLU A 3 22.77 2.27 -36.47
CA GLU A 3 22.90 1.11 -37.36
C GLU A 3 21.90 0.00 -37.03
N LYS A 4 21.52 -0.11 -35.76
CA LYS A 4 20.52 -1.06 -35.27
C LYS A 4 19.36 -0.32 -34.61
N ARG A 5 18.15 -0.79 -34.89
CA ARG A 5 16.90 -0.32 -34.26
C ARG A 5 16.24 -1.54 -33.64
N ILE A 6 16.12 -1.53 -32.32
CA ILE A 6 15.48 -2.61 -31.56
C ILE A 6 14.12 -2.09 -31.10
N TYR A 7 13.06 -2.81 -31.43
CA TYR A 7 11.72 -2.52 -30.94
C TYR A 7 11.56 -3.10 -29.54
N ILE A 8 11.01 -2.30 -28.61
CA ILE A 8 10.68 -2.73 -27.26
C ILE A 8 9.14 -2.75 -27.18
N PRO A 9 8.50 -3.93 -27.14
CA PRO A 9 7.05 -4.03 -27.04
C PRO A 9 6.56 -3.64 -25.64
N LEU A 10 5.23 -3.48 -25.54
CA LEU A 10 4.56 -3.40 -24.23
C LEU A 10 4.72 -4.72 -23.46
N PRO A 11 4.76 -4.65 -22.12
CA PRO A 11 4.89 -5.84 -21.30
C PRO A 11 3.65 -6.74 -21.40
N GLU A 12 3.87 -8.04 -21.43
CA GLU A 12 2.81 -9.05 -21.31
C GLU A 12 2.28 -9.16 -19.86
N ASP A 13 1.17 -9.87 -19.69
CA ASP A 13 0.47 -10.05 -18.41
C ASP A 13 1.37 -10.48 -17.23
N HIS A 14 2.24 -11.46 -17.44
CA HIS A 14 3.18 -11.97 -16.44
C HIS A 14 4.26 -10.95 -16.11
N ALA A 15 4.73 -10.19 -17.12
CA ALA A 15 5.71 -9.12 -16.93
C ALA A 15 5.08 -7.97 -16.13
N ARG A 16 3.82 -7.62 -16.41
CA ARG A 16 3.07 -6.61 -15.63
C ARG A 16 2.87 -7.04 -14.18
N ALA A 17 2.49 -8.29 -13.94
CA ALA A 17 2.38 -8.84 -12.59
C ALA A 17 3.71 -8.74 -11.81
N ALA A 18 4.83 -9.07 -12.48
CA ALA A 18 6.16 -8.91 -11.90
C ALA A 18 6.53 -7.44 -11.63
N MET A 19 6.13 -6.51 -12.52
CA MET A 19 6.32 -5.08 -12.31
C MET A 19 5.54 -4.57 -11.09
N PHE A 20 4.30 -5.01 -10.87
CA PHE A 20 3.54 -4.66 -9.66
C PHE A 20 4.29 -5.09 -8.39
N ARG A 21 4.78 -6.33 -8.36
CA ARG A 21 5.56 -6.85 -7.24
C ARG A 21 6.87 -6.08 -7.02
N LEU A 22 7.56 -5.73 -8.11
CA LEU A 22 8.81 -4.98 -8.05
C LEU A 22 8.59 -3.55 -7.53
N HIS A 23 7.56 -2.87 -8.01
CA HIS A 23 7.27 -1.49 -7.61
C HIS A 23 6.72 -1.39 -6.17
N LEU A 24 6.04 -2.43 -5.68
CA LEU A 24 5.56 -2.47 -4.30
C LEU A 24 6.69 -2.74 -3.29
N GLY A 25 7.72 -3.49 -3.72
CA GLY A 25 8.95 -3.72 -2.98
C GLY A 25 8.73 -4.42 -1.64
N SER A 26 9.31 -3.86 -0.59
CA SER A 26 9.20 -4.36 0.80
C SER A 26 8.07 -3.70 1.60
N THR A 27 7.21 -2.91 0.95
CA THR A 27 6.13 -2.22 1.66
C THR A 27 5.14 -3.24 2.22
N PRO A 28 4.74 -3.16 3.49
CA PRO A 28 3.76 -4.07 4.06
C PRO A 28 2.43 -3.97 3.31
N ASN A 29 1.99 -5.10 2.75
CA ASN A 29 0.80 -5.20 1.93
C ASN A 29 0.08 -6.54 2.21
N LEU A 30 -1.20 -6.58 1.85
CA LEU A 30 -2.05 -7.76 2.00
C LEU A 30 -2.23 -8.53 0.68
N LEU A 31 -1.43 -8.23 -0.34
CA LEU A 31 -1.60 -8.79 -1.69
C LEU A 31 -1.04 -10.21 -1.75
N THR A 32 -1.85 -11.11 -2.30
CA THR A 32 -1.50 -12.50 -2.57
C THR A 32 -0.93 -12.67 -3.98
N GLU A 33 -0.29 -13.81 -4.25
CA GLU A 33 0.22 -14.12 -5.61
C GLU A 33 -0.90 -14.17 -6.66
N SER A 34 -2.12 -14.56 -6.27
CA SER A 34 -3.31 -14.48 -7.13
C SER A 34 -3.68 -13.04 -7.49
N ASP A 35 -3.52 -12.10 -6.56
CA ASP A 35 -3.85 -10.69 -6.80
C ASP A 35 -2.91 -10.07 -7.82
N TYR A 36 -1.61 -10.36 -7.75
CA TYR A 36 -0.65 -9.87 -8.76
C TYR A 36 -0.97 -10.40 -10.15
N ARG A 37 -1.40 -11.66 -10.28
CA ARG A 37 -1.83 -12.24 -11.55
C ARG A 37 -3.09 -11.56 -12.09
N GLU A 38 -4.04 -11.28 -11.20
CA GLU A 38 -5.28 -10.58 -11.57
C GLU A 38 -4.99 -9.14 -12.01
N LEU A 39 -4.11 -8.41 -11.30
CA LEU A 39 -3.66 -7.08 -11.68
C LEU A 39 -2.96 -7.09 -13.05
N GLY A 40 -2.11 -8.08 -13.33
CA GLY A 40 -1.46 -8.24 -14.64
C GLY A 40 -2.46 -8.44 -15.79
N LYS A 41 -3.55 -9.19 -15.55
CA LYS A 41 -4.63 -9.40 -16.52
C LYS A 41 -5.48 -8.15 -16.74
N ARG A 42 -5.78 -7.40 -15.68
CA ARG A 42 -6.62 -6.18 -15.76
C ARG A 42 -5.92 -5.01 -16.42
N THR A 43 -4.59 -5.00 -16.44
CA THR A 43 -3.77 -3.90 -16.96
C THR A 43 -3.31 -4.13 -18.40
N ASP A 44 -4.15 -4.72 -19.23
CA ASP A 44 -3.78 -4.95 -20.62
C ASP A 44 -3.59 -3.66 -21.41
N GLY A 45 -2.48 -3.59 -22.16
CA GLY A 45 -2.04 -2.38 -22.86
C GLY A 45 -1.32 -1.34 -22.00
N TYR A 46 -1.15 -1.56 -20.69
CA TYR A 46 -0.43 -0.62 -19.82
C TYR A 46 1.08 -0.73 -20.02
N SER A 47 1.76 0.40 -20.02
CA SER A 47 3.22 0.44 -20.00
C SER A 47 3.76 0.25 -18.58
N GLY A 48 5.06 -0.02 -18.46
CA GLY A 48 5.71 -0.08 -17.14
C GLY A 48 5.63 1.24 -16.37
N ALA A 49 5.56 2.38 -17.07
CA ALA A 49 5.38 3.69 -16.43
C ALA A 49 3.99 3.83 -15.81
N ASP A 50 2.94 3.37 -16.50
CA ASP A 50 1.57 3.41 -15.99
C ASP A 50 1.44 2.55 -14.72
N ILE A 51 2.03 1.35 -14.73
CA ILE A 51 2.07 0.47 -13.54
C ILE A 51 2.79 1.15 -12.38
N SER A 52 3.93 1.79 -12.63
CA SER A 52 4.65 2.52 -11.59
C SER A 52 3.81 3.67 -10.99
N ILE A 53 3.00 4.35 -11.80
CA ILE A 53 2.12 5.43 -11.34
C ILE A 53 0.99 4.85 -10.47
N ILE A 54 0.36 3.77 -10.90
CA ILE A 54 -0.70 3.09 -10.12
C ILE A 54 -0.17 2.66 -8.76
N VAL A 55 0.98 1.99 -8.73
CA VAL A 55 1.57 1.52 -7.47
C VAL A 55 1.92 2.70 -6.57
N ARG A 56 2.47 3.78 -7.11
CA ARG A 56 2.77 4.97 -6.33
C ARG A 56 1.51 5.61 -5.73
N ASP A 57 0.41 5.65 -6.48
CA ASP A 57 -0.86 6.15 -5.94
C ASP A 57 -1.43 5.22 -4.86
N ALA A 58 -1.36 3.90 -5.08
CA ALA A 58 -1.78 2.89 -4.09
C ALA A 58 -0.96 2.99 -2.79
N LEU A 59 0.35 3.22 -2.88
CA LEU A 59 1.23 3.44 -1.72
C LEU A 59 0.88 4.69 -0.91
N MET A 60 0.22 5.68 -1.53
CA MET A 60 -0.25 6.88 -0.83
C MET A 60 -1.61 6.71 -0.17
N GLN A 61 -2.34 5.63 -0.46
CA GLN A 61 -3.68 5.39 0.12
C GLN A 61 -3.66 5.28 1.66
N PRO A 62 -2.69 4.60 2.31
CA PRO A 62 -2.60 4.58 3.76
C PRO A 62 -2.45 5.98 4.37
N VAL A 63 -1.57 6.81 3.79
CA VAL A 63 -1.34 8.18 4.24
C VAL A 63 -2.61 9.01 4.13
N ARG A 64 -3.31 8.91 2.99
CA ARG A 64 -4.58 9.60 2.77
C ARG A 64 -5.63 9.17 3.79
N LYS A 65 -5.77 7.86 4.05
CA LYS A 65 -6.71 7.32 5.05
C LYS A 65 -6.43 7.85 6.45
N VAL A 66 -5.16 7.90 6.87
CA VAL A 66 -4.77 8.44 8.18
C VAL A 66 -5.07 9.94 8.27
N GLN A 67 -4.75 10.70 7.23
CA GLN A 67 -4.96 12.16 7.23
C GLN A 67 -6.44 12.55 7.24
N SER A 68 -7.30 11.80 6.54
CA SER A 68 -8.74 12.04 6.49
C SER A 68 -9.53 11.33 7.60
N ALA A 69 -8.88 10.55 8.47
CA ALA A 69 -9.55 9.82 9.53
C ALA A 69 -10.04 10.76 10.62
N THR A 70 -11.30 10.57 11.02
CA THR A 70 -11.93 11.25 12.15
C THR A 70 -11.95 10.39 13.41
N HIS A 71 -11.78 9.07 13.25
CA HIS A 71 -11.86 8.10 14.33
C HIS A 71 -10.67 7.14 14.25
N PHE A 72 -10.12 6.81 15.41
CA PHE A 72 -9.04 5.84 15.56
C PHE A 72 -9.42 4.79 16.59
N LYS A 73 -8.96 3.57 16.34
CA LYS A 73 -9.13 2.42 17.21
C LYS A 73 -7.80 2.03 17.83
N LYS A 74 -7.81 1.69 19.12
CA LYS A 74 -6.64 1.14 19.82
C LYS A 74 -6.47 -0.33 19.47
N VAL A 75 -5.30 -0.70 18.97
CA VAL A 75 -4.94 -2.06 18.61
C VAL A 75 -3.57 -2.39 19.19
N LYS A 76 -3.38 -3.65 19.61
CA LYS A 76 -2.08 -4.11 20.11
C LYS A 76 -1.22 -4.53 18.92
N GLY A 77 -0.05 -3.92 18.78
CA GLY A 77 0.88 -4.23 17.71
C GLY A 77 2.34 -4.21 18.18
N PRO A 78 3.26 -4.71 17.34
CA PRO A 78 4.69 -4.65 17.63
C PRO A 78 5.15 -3.19 17.64
N SER A 79 5.97 -2.80 18.62
CA SER A 79 6.58 -1.47 18.63
C SER A 79 7.58 -1.33 17.50
N VAL A 80 7.60 -0.15 16.87
CA VAL A 80 8.60 0.22 15.84
C VAL A 80 10.03 0.08 16.39
N THR A 81 10.23 0.36 17.68
CA THR A 81 11.56 0.35 18.33
C THR A 81 12.00 -1.05 18.74
N ASN A 82 11.08 -1.92 19.16
CA ASN A 82 11.37 -3.26 19.66
C ASN A 82 10.29 -4.25 19.19
N PRO A 83 10.60 -5.17 18.25
CA PRO A 83 9.64 -6.13 17.70
C PRO A 83 9.04 -7.08 18.76
N ASN A 84 9.71 -7.24 19.90
CA ASN A 84 9.30 -8.16 20.97
C ASN A 84 8.38 -7.53 22.02
N THR A 85 8.09 -6.23 21.93
CA THR A 85 7.22 -5.52 22.88
C THR A 85 5.92 -5.14 22.20
N MET A 86 4.81 -5.66 22.71
CA MET A 86 3.48 -5.23 22.30
C MET A 86 3.14 -3.90 22.95
N VAL A 87 2.81 -2.92 22.13
CA VAL A 87 2.37 -1.59 22.57
C VAL A 87 0.99 -1.30 22.00
N ASP A 88 0.28 -0.39 22.66
CA ASP A 88 -1.01 0.11 22.17
C ASP A 88 -0.74 1.10 21.03
N LEU A 89 -1.18 0.74 19.83
CA LEU A 89 -1.12 1.54 18.63
C LEU A 89 -2.52 2.02 18.25
N PHE A 90 -2.59 3.08 17.43
CA PHE A 90 -3.82 3.64 16.90
C PHE A 90 -3.87 3.40 15.39
N THR A 91 -4.97 2.81 14.94
CA THR A 91 -5.25 2.59 13.52
C THR A 91 -6.53 3.33 13.13
N PRO A 92 -6.61 3.95 11.94
CA PRO A 92 -7.82 4.64 11.50
C PRO A 92 -8.97 3.63 11.36
N CYS A 93 -10.15 3.98 11.88
CA CYS A 93 -11.33 3.12 11.86
C CYS A 93 -12.59 3.85 11.40
N SER A 94 -13.68 3.10 11.20
CA SER A 94 -14.97 3.70 10.86
C SER A 94 -15.57 4.37 12.10
N PRO A 95 -16.34 5.47 11.96
CA PRO A 95 -17.06 6.08 13.08
C PRO A 95 -18.08 5.14 13.75
N CYS A 96 -18.50 4.07 13.06
CA CYS A 96 -19.47 3.12 13.59
C CYS A 96 -18.84 1.96 14.39
N ASP A 97 -17.51 1.91 14.51
CA ASP A 97 -16.84 0.83 15.24
C ASP A 97 -17.00 1.01 16.77
N PRO A 98 -17.27 -0.07 17.53
CA PRO A 98 -17.56 0.02 18.97
C PRO A 98 -16.38 0.47 19.84
N GLU A 99 -15.15 0.36 19.32
CA GLU A 99 -13.92 0.80 19.98
C GLU A 99 -13.32 2.06 19.30
N ALA A 100 -14.13 2.76 18.50
CA ALA A 100 -13.73 4.00 17.85
C ALA A 100 -13.64 5.14 18.85
N VAL A 101 -12.51 5.84 18.84
CA VAL A 101 -12.32 7.08 19.57
C VAL A 101 -12.23 8.21 18.55
N GLU A 102 -13.07 9.22 18.70
CA GLU A 102 -13.03 10.42 17.88
C GLU A 102 -11.76 11.21 18.21
N MET A 103 -10.83 11.23 17.27
CA MET A 103 -9.58 11.98 17.35
C MET A 103 -8.98 12.15 15.95
N THR A 104 -8.21 13.20 15.76
CA THR A 104 -7.50 13.45 14.50
C THR A 104 -6.08 12.88 14.53
N TRP A 105 -5.46 12.69 13.36
CA TRP A 105 -4.07 12.21 13.28
C TRP A 105 -3.06 13.12 14.01
N MET A 106 -3.40 14.40 14.21
CA MET A 106 -2.56 15.37 14.94
C MET A 106 -2.46 15.05 16.44
N GLU A 107 -3.44 14.33 16.98
CA GLU A 107 -3.49 13.93 18.39
C GLU A 107 -2.81 12.58 18.63
N VAL A 108 -2.54 11.82 17.57
CA VAL A 108 -1.89 10.51 17.65
C VAL A 108 -0.37 10.69 17.75
N PRO A 109 0.30 10.16 18.79
CA PRO A 109 1.76 10.15 18.88
C PRO A 109 2.38 9.38 17.71
N GLY A 110 3.43 9.92 17.09
CA GLY A 110 4.05 9.33 15.90
C GLY A 110 4.64 7.93 16.11
N ASP A 111 5.03 7.58 17.35
CA ASP A 111 5.51 6.26 17.76
C ASP A 111 4.39 5.23 17.96
N LYS A 112 3.13 5.69 17.99
CA LYS A 112 1.94 4.86 18.24
C LYS A 112 1.00 4.76 17.05
N LEU A 113 1.34 5.33 15.90
CA LEU A 113 0.53 5.22 14.70
C LEU A 113 0.76 3.86 14.04
N LEU A 114 -0.32 3.12 13.80
CA LEU A 114 -0.30 1.93 12.94
C LEU A 114 -0.93 2.27 11.59
N GLU A 115 -0.09 2.41 10.58
CA GLU A 115 -0.56 2.62 9.21
C GLU A 115 -1.36 1.42 8.69
N PRO A 116 -2.47 1.65 7.97
CA PRO A 116 -3.18 0.58 7.31
C PRO A 116 -2.33 0.05 6.15
N GLN A 117 -2.34 -1.27 5.95
CA GLN A 117 -1.58 -1.89 4.87
C GLN A 117 -2.23 -1.63 3.50
N VAL A 118 -1.42 -1.62 2.45
CA VAL A 118 -1.93 -1.55 1.07
C VAL A 118 -2.66 -2.85 0.75
N SER A 119 -3.90 -2.73 0.28
CA SER A 119 -4.77 -3.83 -0.13
C SER A 119 -5.01 -3.81 -1.64
N MET A 120 -5.59 -4.90 -2.17
CA MET A 120 -6.12 -4.96 -3.55
C MET A 120 -7.27 -3.97 -3.75
#